data_AF-A0A7S2MWF7-F1
#
_entry.id   AF-A0A7S2MWF7-F1
#
_cell.length_a   1.000
_cell.length_b   1.000
_cell.length_c   1.000
_cell.angle_alpha   90.00
_cell.angle_beta   90.00
_cell.angle_gamma   90.00
#
_symmetry.space_group_name_H-M   'P 1'
#
loop_
_entity.id
_entity.type
_entity.pdbx_description
1 polymer ?
#
loop_
_entity_poly.entity_id
_entity_poly.type
_entity_poly.pdbx_seq_one_letter_code
_entity_poly.pdbx_strand_id
1 'polypeptide(L)'
;NRHPYEKNREGFRAFCHDRNADFDEKYRDIEMTNVVKELAKRTICYDNAMAYVLWHNRAFETRDRMKLNTLQFRYEDYETKFGETLPRLLKFLDLPERGTPLEFHAGHHYFDYYTQED
;
A
#
# COMPACT_ATOMS: atom_id res chain seq x y z
N ASN A 1 5.29 7.87 23.36
CA ASN A 1 4.47 8.43 22.26
C ASN A 1 3.18 7.63 22.12
N ARG A 2 2.08 8.08 22.73
CA ARG A 2 0.74 7.57 22.41
C ARG A 2 0.23 8.35 21.21
N HIS A 3 -0.13 7.65 20.13
CA HIS A 3 -0.88 8.25 19.03
C HIS A 3 -2.22 8.77 19.57
N PRO A 4 -2.75 9.91 19.08
CA PRO A 4 -4.01 10.47 19.57
C PRO A 4 -5.26 9.66 19.19
N TYR A 5 -5.10 8.59 18.42
CA TYR A 5 -6.21 7.75 17.93
C TYR A 5 -6.22 6.39 18.62
N GLU A 6 -7.42 5.90 18.91
CA GLU A 6 -7.64 4.55 19.42
C GLU A 6 -7.28 3.49 18.37
N LYS A 7 -6.90 2.29 18.81
CA LYS A 7 -6.56 1.16 17.93
C LYS A 7 -7.80 0.37 17.52
N ASN A 8 -8.80 1.06 17.01
CA ASN A 8 -10.07 0.52 16.52
C ASN A 8 -10.48 1.26 15.23
N ARG A 9 -11.62 0.86 14.66
CA ARG A 9 -12.14 1.42 13.42
C ARG A 9 -12.43 2.91 13.52
N GLU A 10 -12.99 3.34 14.64
CA GLU A 10 -13.37 4.73 14.90
C GLU A 10 -12.12 5.62 14.99
N GLY A 11 -11.08 5.16 15.69
CA GLY A 11 -9.78 5.82 15.75
C GLY A 11 -9.09 5.89 14.38
N PHE A 12 -9.17 4.84 13.57
CA PHE A 12 -8.67 4.87 12.19
C PHE A 12 -9.40 5.89 11.31
N ARG A 13 -10.73 5.97 11.41
CA ARG A 13 -11.53 6.96 10.68
C ARG A 13 -11.19 8.39 11.11
N ALA A 14 -11.01 8.64 12.41
CA ALA A 14 -10.58 9.94 12.92
C ALA A 14 -9.18 10.31 12.38
N PHE A 15 -8.25 9.35 12.37
CA PHE A 15 -6.93 9.54 11.75
C PHE A 15 -7.04 9.91 10.26
N CYS A 16 -7.86 9.20 9.50
CA CYS A 16 -8.05 9.49 8.09
C CYS A 16 -8.69 10.86 7.86
N HIS A 17 -9.68 11.24 8.66
CA HIS A 17 -10.30 12.56 8.60
C HIS A 17 -9.27 13.68 8.78
N ASP A 18 -8.41 13.57 9.82
CA ASP A 18 -7.38 14.58 10.08
C ASP A 18 -6.33 14.63 8.97
N ARG A 19 -5.94 13.47 8.43
CA ARG A 19 -5.03 13.38 7.29
C ARG A 19 -5.58 13.98 6.00
N ASN A 20 -6.89 13.91 5.84
CA ASN A 20 -7.60 14.40 4.67
C ASN A 20 -7.78 15.93 4.69
N ALA A 21 -7.68 16.58 5.87
CA ALA A 21 -7.94 18.02 6.04
C ALA A 21 -7.06 18.90 5.12
N ASP A 22 -5.78 18.53 4.96
CA ASP A 22 -4.81 19.31 4.19
C ASP A 22 -4.58 18.78 2.76
N PHE A 23 -5.46 17.88 2.29
CA PHE A 23 -5.25 17.17 1.03
C PHE A 23 -5.08 18.11 -0.18
N ASP A 24 -5.98 19.08 -0.33
CA ASP A 24 -5.98 19.98 -1.48
C ASP A 24 -4.73 20.88 -1.49
N GLU A 25 -4.21 21.24 -0.31
CA GLU A 25 -2.94 21.97 -0.16
C GLU A 25 -1.75 21.08 -0.52
N LYS A 26 -1.66 19.90 0.09
CA LYS A 26 -0.56 18.95 -0.07
C LYS A 26 -0.36 18.50 -1.52
N TYR A 27 -1.45 18.36 -2.26
CA TYR A 27 -1.42 17.89 -3.64
C TYR A 27 -1.74 18.97 -4.68
N ARG A 28 -1.70 20.25 -4.29
CA ARG A 28 -1.96 21.40 -5.18
C ARG A 28 -1.10 21.38 -6.43
N ASP A 29 0.18 21.03 -6.27
CA ASP A 29 1.19 21.12 -7.32
C ASP A 29 1.34 19.80 -8.10
N ILE A 30 0.48 18.81 -7.83
CA ILE A 30 0.43 17.56 -8.59
C ILE A 30 -0.61 17.69 -9.69
N GLU A 31 -0.18 17.47 -10.92
CA GLU A 31 -1.07 17.44 -12.08
C GLU A 31 -2.01 16.23 -11.98
N MET A 32 -3.24 16.48 -11.54
CA MET A 32 -4.31 15.49 -11.45
C MET A 32 -5.57 16.07 -12.07
N THR A 33 -6.23 15.28 -12.91
CA THR A 33 -7.54 15.67 -13.43
C THR A 33 -8.55 15.79 -12.28
N ASN A 34 -9.55 16.65 -12.45
CA ASN A 34 -10.63 16.76 -11.46
C ASN A 34 -11.32 15.40 -11.23
N VAL A 35 -11.43 14.56 -12.28
CA VAL A 35 -11.98 13.20 -12.17
C VAL A 35 -11.19 12.35 -11.16
N VAL A 36 -9.85 12.38 -11.22
CA VAL A 36 -9.01 11.62 -10.28
C VAL A 36 -9.15 12.15 -8.86
N LYS A 37 -9.19 13.48 -8.67
CA LYS A 37 -9.39 14.09 -7.35
C LYS A 37 -10.72 13.69 -6.73
N GLU A 38 -11.81 13.73 -7.52
CA GLU A 38 -13.13 13.33 -7.06
C GLU A 38 -13.21 11.83 -6.76
N LEU A 39 -12.55 10.98 -7.56
CA LEU A 39 -12.47 9.54 -7.27
C LEU A 39 -11.68 9.26 -6.00
N ALA A 40 -10.57 9.96 -5.77
CA ALA A 40 -9.79 9.83 -4.56
C ALA A 40 -10.66 10.14 -3.33
N LYS A 41 -11.36 11.29 -3.33
CA LYS A 41 -12.22 11.76 -2.23
C LYS A 41 -13.37 10.80 -1.85
N ARG A 42 -13.70 9.80 -2.68
CA ARG A 42 -14.67 8.73 -2.35
C ARG A 42 -14.11 7.67 -1.42
N THR A 43 -12.80 7.62 -1.19
CA THR A 43 -12.17 6.68 -0.27
C THR A 43 -12.04 7.31 1.12
N ILE A 44 -12.30 6.55 2.19
CA ILE A 44 -12.30 7.07 3.58
C ILE A 44 -10.96 7.73 3.93
N CYS A 45 -9.85 7.23 3.38
CA CYS A 45 -8.49 7.70 3.67
C CYS A 45 -7.78 8.20 2.41
N TYR A 46 -8.43 9.14 1.70
CA TYR A 46 -8.00 9.54 0.37
C TYR A 46 -6.61 10.19 0.29
N ASP A 47 -6.16 10.87 1.34
CA ASP A 47 -4.77 11.33 1.43
C ASP A 47 -3.77 10.16 1.37
N ASN A 48 -4.02 9.09 2.13
CA ASN A 48 -3.15 7.92 2.13
C ASN A 48 -3.27 7.11 0.84
N ALA A 49 -4.47 6.99 0.28
CA ALA A 49 -4.67 6.34 -1.02
C ALA A 49 -3.88 7.06 -2.12
N MET A 50 -3.91 8.40 -2.15
CA MET A 50 -3.12 9.17 -3.10
C MET A 50 -1.63 9.07 -2.86
N ALA A 51 -1.18 9.12 -1.61
CA ALA A 51 0.23 8.91 -1.27
C ALA A 51 0.72 7.53 -1.77
N TYR A 52 -0.07 6.48 -1.58
CA TYR A 52 0.21 5.13 -2.07
C TYR A 52 0.36 5.12 -3.59
N VAL A 53 -0.60 5.66 -4.34
CA VAL A 53 -0.56 5.69 -5.82
C VAL A 53 0.65 6.46 -6.32
N LEU A 54 0.89 7.67 -5.79
CA LEU A 54 2.00 8.53 -6.22
C LEU A 54 3.36 7.90 -5.91
N TRP A 55 3.49 7.25 -4.75
CA TRP A 55 4.70 6.51 -4.40
C TRP A 55 4.96 5.36 -5.39
N HIS A 56 3.94 4.58 -5.74
CA HIS A 56 4.10 3.48 -6.71
C HIS A 56 4.45 3.99 -8.11
N ASN A 57 3.78 5.04 -8.58
CA ASN A 57 4.09 5.66 -9.88
C ASN A 57 5.56 6.12 -9.92
N ARG A 58 6.03 6.82 -8.88
CA ARG A 58 7.43 7.24 -8.76
C ARG A 58 8.40 6.07 -8.69
N ALA A 59 8.04 4.98 -8.00
CA ALA A 59 8.87 3.78 -7.93
C ALA A 59 9.04 3.14 -9.33
N PHE A 60 7.96 3.07 -10.12
CA PHE A 60 8.03 2.56 -11.50
C PHE A 60 8.85 3.49 -12.42
N GLU A 61 8.63 4.80 -12.35
CA GLU A 61 9.43 5.77 -13.10
C GLU A 61 10.92 5.69 -12.74
N THR A 62 11.23 5.55 -11.45
CA THR A 62 12.61 5.43 -10.96
C THR A 62 13.26 4.16 -11.48
N ARG A 63 12.56 3.02 -11.39
CA ARG A 63 13.01 1.74 -11.97
C ARG A 63 13.37 1.92 -13.45
N ASP A 64 12.49 2.52 -14.22
CA ASP A 64 12.65 2.65 -15.67
C ASP A 64 13.80 3.59 -16.03
N ARG A 65 13.90 4.74 -15.35
CA ARG A 65 14.96 5.74 -15.57
C ARG A 65 16.33 5.22 -15.17
N MET A 66 16.42 4.52 -14.05
CA MET A 66 17.68 4.00 -13.53
C MET A 66 18.03 2.61 -14.07
N LYS A 67 17.15 2.00 -14.88
CA LYS A 67 17.30 0.64 -15.42
C LYS A 67 17.58 -0.40 -14.33
N LEU A 68 16.88 -0.27 -13.21
CA LEU A 68 17.07 -1.17 -12.07
C LEU A 68 16.47 -2.55 -12.39
N ASN A 69 17.23 -3.60 -12.11
CA ASN A 69 16.68 -4.94 -12.07
C ASN A 69 15.78 -5.05 -10.83
N THR A 70 14.48 -5.24 -11.02
CA THR A 70 13.50 -5.29 -9.93
C THR A 70 12.60 -6.51 -10.06
N LEU A 71 12.25 -7.12 -8.93
CA LEU A 71 11.26 -8.16 -8.85
C LEU A 71 9.95 -7.60 -8.29
N GLN A 72 8.84 -7.79 -9.02
CA GLN A 72 7.49 -7.46 -8.57
C GLN A 72 6.68 -8.73 -8.29
N PHE A 73 6.10 -8.84 -7.10
CA PHE A 73 5.09 -9.83 -6.72
C PHE A 73 4.11 -9.17 -5.73
N ARG A 74 2.96 -9.81 -5.50
CA ARG A 74 1.92 -9.33 -4.61
C ARG A 74 2.06 -9.97 -3.23
N TYR A 75 1.59 -9.31 -2.18
CA TYR A 75 1.62 -9.87 -0.83
C TYR A 75 0.85 -11.20 -0.76
N GLU A 76 -0.29 -11.26 -1.46
CA GLU A 76 -1.17 -12.41 -1.58
C GLU A 76 -0.53 -13.59 -2.33
N ASP A 77 0.56 -13.36 -3.09
CA ASP A 77 1.30 -14.44 -3.75
C ASP A 77 2.07 -15.29 -2.73
N TYR A 78 2.37 -14.80 -1.51
CA TYR A 78 2.91 -15.64 -0.44
C TYR A 78 1.87 -16.59 0.15
N GLU A 79 0.61 -16.21 0.14
CA GLU A 79 -0.48 -17.06 0.64
C GLU A 79 -0.90 -18.08 -0.42
N THR A 80 -1.15 -17.61 -1.64
CA THR A 80 -1.80 -18.41 -2.68
C THR A 80 -0.83 -19.16 -3.58
N LYS A 81 0.45 -18.73 -3.63
CA LYS A 81 1.47 -19.24 -4.57
C LYS A 81 2.84 -19.37 -3.91
N PHE A 82 2.88 -19.72 -2.63
CA PHE A 82 4.12 -19.75 -1.85
C PHE A 82 5.27 -20.51 -2.56
N GLY A 83 4.96 -21.70 -3.09
CA GLY A 83 5.92 -22.55 -3.79
C GLY A 83 6.48 -21.96 -5.09
N GLU A 84 5.86 -20.94 -5.66
CA GLU A 84 6.37 -20.20 -6.82
C GLU A 84 7.05 -18.89 -6.39
N THR A 85 6.47 -18.20 -5.41
CA THR A 85 6.91 -16.89 -4.93
C THR A 85 8.28 -16.95 -4.29
N LEU A 86 8.51 -17.91 -3.39
CA LEU A 86 9.78 -18.02 -2.66
C LEU A 86 10.96 -18.36 -3.59
N PRO A 87 10.89 -19.39 -4.47
CA PRO A 87 11.99 -19.67 -5.38
C PRO A 87 12.30 -18.52 -6.33
N ARG A 88 11.28 -17.81 -6.80
CA ARG A 88 11.45 -16.64 -7.69
C ARG A 88 12.17 -15.50 -6.96
N LEU A 89 11.85 -15.25 -5.69
CA LEU A 89 12.56 -14.28 -4.85
C LEU A 89 14.01 -14.68 -4.61
N LEU A 90 14.25 -15.93 -4.18
CA LEU A 90 15.60 -16.43 -3.92
C LEU A 90 16.47 -16.36 -5.17
N LYS A 91 15.93 -16.76 -6.33
CA LYS A 91 16.61 -16.63 -7.62
C LYS A 91 16.95 -15.18 -7.96
N PHE A 92 16.04 -14.25 -7.71
CA PHE A 92 16.30 -12.82 -7.96
C PHE A 92 17.41 -12.26 -7.06
N LEU A 93 17.49 -12.72 -5.82
CA LEU A 93 18.54 -12.35 -4.87
C LEU A 93 19.85 -13.13 -5.06
N ASP A 94 19.89 -14.07 -6.00
CA ASP A 94 20.99 -15.02 -6.19
C ASP A 94 21.34 -15.80 -4.90
N LEU A 95 20.31 -16.20 -4.16
CA LEU A 95 20.44 -16.95 -2.91
C LEU A 95 20.01 -18.40 -3.10
N PRO A 96 20.72 -19.37 -2.50
CA PRO A 96 20.26 -20.74 -2.43
C PRO A 96 19.13 -20.86 -1.40
N GLU A 97 18.20 -21.78 -1.64
CA GLU A 97 17.24 -22.19 -0.61
C GLU A 97 17.96 -22.95 0.50
N ARG A 98 17.73 -22.54 1.75
CA ARG A 98 18.34 -23.18 2.94
C ARG A 98 17.27 -23.46 3.99
N GLY A 99 17.17 -24.73 4.38
CA GLY A 99 16.22 -25.19 5.39
C GLY A 99 14.79 -25.29 4.85
N THR A 100 13.86 -25.57 5.77
CA THR A 100 12.43 -25.62 5.45
C THR A 100 11.84 -24.23 5.59
N PRO A 101 11.15 -23.70 4.57
CA PRO A 101 10.48 -22.42 4.67
C PRO A 101 9.43 -22.42 5.80
N LEU A 102 9.33 -21.29 6.53
CA LEU A 102 8.25 -21.11 7.49
C LEU A 102 6.92 -20.98 6.75
N GLU A 103 5.87 -21.54 7.35
CA GLU A 103 4.51 -21.35 6.86
C GLU A 103 4.17 -19.85 6.85
N PHE A 104 3.66 -19.37 5.72
CA PHE A 104 3.20 -18.00 5.62
C PHE A 104 1.82 -17.88 6.29
N HIS A 105 1.77 -17.16 7.41
CA HIS A 105 0.51 -16.80 8.04
C HIS A 105 0.03 -15.47 7.48
N ALA A 106 -0.98 -15.53 6.60
CA ALA A 106 -1.65 -14.34 6.10
C ALA A 106 -2.19 -13.49 7.27
N GLY A 107 -1.97 -12.19 7.19
CA GLY A 107 -2.33 -11.24 8.24
C GLY A 107 -3.84 -10.95 8.32
N HIS A 108 -4.18 -10.03 9.22
CA HIS A 108 -5.55 -9.57 9.44
C HIS A 108 -6.18 -8.97 8.17
N HIS A 109 -7.43 -9.30 7.92
CA HIS A 109 -8.28 -8.60 6.96
C HIS A 109 -8.87 -7.35 7.62
N TYR A 110 -8.53 -6.16 7.12
CA TYR A 110 -8.98 -4.87 7.67
C TYR A 110 -10.13 -4.25 6.85
N PHE A 111 -10.88 -5.06 6.11
CA PHE A 111 -11.86 -4.54 5.15
C PHE A 111 -12.92 -3.64 5.83
N ASP A 112 -13.33 -4.01 7.04
CA ASP A 112 -14.27 -3.31 7.91
C ASP A 112 -13.79 -1.93 8.37
N TYR A 113 -12.50 -1.62 8.26
CA TYR A 113 -11.95 -0.29 8.56
C TYR A 113 -12.22 0.73 7.44
N TYR A 114 -12.52 0.24 6.23
CA TYR A 114 -12.67 1.05 5.02
C TYR A 114 -14.09 1.10 4.47
N THR A 115 -15.04 0.36 5.05
CA THR A 115 -16.45 0.49 4.74
C THR A 115 -17.04 1.70 5.46
N GLN A 116 -17.91 2.46 4.78
CA GLN A 116 -18.85 3.32 5.50
C GLN A 116 -19.84 2.40 6.22
N GLU A 117 -20.24 2.74 7.44
CA GLU A 117 -21.41 2.07 8.03
C GLU A 117 -22.63 2.35 7.14
N ASP A 118 -23.39 1.31 6.83
CA ASP A 118 -24.74 1.43 6.25
C ASP A 118 -25.68 2.15 7.22
#